data_AF-A0A5P6VMT6-F1
#
_entry.id   AF-A0A5P6VMT6-F1
#
_cell.length_a   1.000
_cell.length_b   1.000
_cell.length_c   1.000
_cell.angle_alpha   90.00
_cell.angle_beta   90.00
_cell.angle_gamma   90.00
#
_symmetry.space_group_name_H-M   'P 1'
#
loop_
_entity.id
_entity.type
_entity.pdbx_description
1 polymer ?
#
loop_
_entity_poly.entity_id
_entity_poly.type
_entity_poly.pdbx_seq_one_letter_code
_entity_poly.pdbx_strand_id
1 'polypeptide(L)'
;MDNKLIIRFRNVKLNQEYDIEVPADLTANELIYGLKNSFKLDINMDDPKECFLRAENPIALIRGEADLTSLGLRDGSVIFYEK
;
A
#
# COMPACT_ATOMS: atom_id res chain seq x y z
N MET A 1 -7.22 10.94 -18.76
CA MET A 1 -6.03 10.08 -18.64
C MET A 1 -6.11 9.49 -17.26
N ASP A 2 -6.31 8.18 -17.15
CA ASP A 2 -6.38 7.51 -15.86
C ASP A 2 -4.99 7.57 -15.22
N ASN A 3 -4.86 8.31 -14.12
CA ASN A 3 -3.59 8.48 -13.44
C ASN A 3 -3.34 7.22 -12.59
N LYS A 4 -2.30 6.46 -12.92
CA LYS A 4 -1.98 5.19 -12.27
C LYS A 4 -0.55 5.21 -11.75
N LEU A 5 -0.29 4.42 -10.72
CA LEU A 5 1.01 4.20 -10.13
C LEU A 5 1.39 2.72 -10.24
N ILE A 6 2.63 2.45 -10.64
CA ILE A 6 3.23 1.12 -10.56
C ILE A 6 4.06 1.08 -9.27
N ILE A 7 3.54 0.39 -8.27
CA ILE A 7 4.21 0.25 -6.97
C ILE A 7 4.66 -1.18 -6.78
N ARG A 8 5.73 -1.35 -6.02
CA ARG A 8 6.28 -2.66 -5.68
C ARG A 8 5.77 -3.08 -4.32
N PHE A 9 4.92 -4.09 -4.27
CA PHE A 9 4.45 -4.68 -3.03
C PHE A 9 5.36 -5.83 -2.60
N ARG A 10 5.91 -5.74 -1.38
CA ARG A 10 6.76 -6.77 -0.78
C ARG A 10 6.09 -7.36 0.45
N ASN A 11 5.74 -8.64 0.37
CA ASN A 11 5.33 -9.43 1.52
C ASN A 11 6.57 -10.09 2.14
N VAL A 12 7.06 -9.50 3.24
CA VAL A 12 8.33 -9.91 3.86
C VAL A 12 8.19 -11.30 4.49
N LYS A 13 7.04 -11.61 5.07
CA LYS A 13 6.76 -12.90 5.73
C LYS A 13 6.84 -14.08 4.77
N LEU A 14 6.33 -13.90 3.55
CA LEU A 14 6.34 -14.93 2.51
C LEU A 14 7.54 -14.83 1.57
N ASN A 15 8.39 -13.80 1.73
CA ASN A 15 9.48 -13.45 0.82
C ASN A 15 9.01 -13.35 -0.64
N GLN A 16 7.88 -12.68 -0.86
CA GLN A 16 7.27 -12.47 -2.17
C GLN A 16 7.25 -10.99 -2.53
N GLU A 17 7.39 -10.71 -3.82
CA GLU A 17 7.40 -9.36 -4.38
C GLU A 17 6.59 -9.33 -5.66
N TYR A 18 5.75 -8.30 -5.81
CA TYR A 18 4.88 -8.10 -6.95
C TYR A 18 4.87 -6.63 -7.33
N ASP A 19 5.07 -6.33 -8.61
CA ASP A 19 4.73 -5.00 -9.13
C ASP A 19 3.22 -4.96 -9.40
N ILE A 20 2.55 -3.97 -8.82
CA ILE A 20 1.10 -3.79 -8.93
C ILE A 20 0.78 -2.41 -9.49
N GLU A 21 -0.19 -2.37 -10.39
CA GLU A 21 -0.74 -1.14 -10.94
C GLU A 21 -1.97 -0.73 -10.11
N VAL A 22 -1.96 0.49 -9.57
CA VAL A 22 -3.04 1.03 -8.75
C VAL A 22 -3.46 2.42 -9.25
N PRO A 23 -4.73 2.80 -9.15
CA PRO A 23 -5.15 4.19 -9.38
C PRO A 23 -4.46 5.13 -8.37
N ALA A 24 -3.95 6.27 -8.87
CA ALA A 24 -3.19 7.22 -8.06
C ALA A 24 -4.07 8.03 -7.08
N ASP A 25 -5.37 8.05 -7.34
CA ASP A 25 -6.43 8.70 -6.58
C ASP A 25 -7.02 7.82 -5.47
N LEU A 26 -6.54 6.57 -5.31
CA LEU A 26 -6.90 5.78 -4.14
C LEU A 26 -6.42 6.45 -2.85
N THR A 27 -7.22 6.28 -1.80
CA THR A 27 -6.76 6.54 -0.44
C THR A 27 -5.83 5.42 0.04
N ALA A 28 -5.03 5.70 1.07
CA ALA A 28 -4.22 4.68 1.72
C ALA A 28 -5.06 3.50 2.24
N ASN A 29 -6.22 3.76 2.84
CA ASN A 29 -7.10 2.72 3.36
C ASN A 29 -7.67 1.83 2.25
N GLU A 30 -8.06 2.40 1.11
CA GLU A 30 -8.53 1.61 -0.04
C GLU A 30 -7.42 0.73 -0.62
N LEU A 31 -6.20 1.26 -0.71
CA LEU A 31 -5.04 0.47 -1.11
C LEU A 31 -4.79 -0.70 -0.15
N ILE A 32 -4.80 -0.45 1.16
CA ILE A 32 -4.61 -1.49 2.19
C ILE A 32 -5.73 -2.53 2.10
N TYR A 33 -6.98 -2.11 1.93
CA TYR A 33 -8.12 -3.00 1.77
C TYR A 33 -7.98 -3.90 0.52
N GLY A 34 -7.58 -3.32 -0.61
CA GLY A 34 -7.34 -4.07 -1.85
C GLY A 34 -6.25 -5.12 -1.70
N LEU A 35 -5.11 -4.75 -1.09
CA LEU A 35 -4.00 -5.65 -0.81
C LEU A 35 -4.40 -6.75 0.17
N LYS A 36 -5.10 -6.40 1.24
CA LYS A 36 -5.63 -7.34 2.23
C LYS A 36 -6.46 -8.43 1.56
N ASN A 37 -7.43 -8.07 0.74
CA ASN A 37 -8.32 -9.05 0.11
C ASN A 37 -7.61 -9.87 -0.97
N SER A 38 -6.72 -9.24 -1.76
CA SER A 38 -6.04 -9.90 -2.88
C SER A 38 -4.99 -10.90 -2.41
N PHE A 39 -4.22 -10.56 -1.37
CA PHE A 39 -3.14 -11.38 -0.84
C PHE A 39 -3.51 -12.10 0.48
N LYS A 40 -4.76 -11.97 0.93
CA LYS A 40 -5.27 -12.54 2.20
C LYS A 40 -4.40 -12.15 3.41
N LEU A 41 -4.04 -10.86 3.48
CA LEU A 41 -3.20 -10.32 4.56
C LEU A 41 -3.98 -10.27 5.88
N ASP A 42 -3.27 -10.45 7.00
CA ASP A 42 -3.84 -10.40 8.35
C ASP A 42 -3.85 -8.98 8.91
N ILE A 43 -4.65 -8.12 8.24
CA ILE A 43 -4.82 -6.71 8.60
C ILE A 43 -6.25 -6.49 9.09
N ASN A 44 -6.41 -6.04 10.34
CA ASN A 44 -7.69 -5.58 10.84
C ASN A 44 -7.96 -4.14 10.36
N MET A 45 -8.98 -3.96 9.51
CA MET A 45 -9.34 -2.64 8.98
C MET A 45 -10.10 -1.80 10.02
N ASP A 46 -10.72 -2.45 11.00
CA ASP A 46 -11.50 -1.79 12.07
C ASP A 46 -10.62 -1.30 13.22
N ASP A 47 -9.35 -1.72 13.29
CA ASP A 47 -8.37 -1.22 14.25
C ASP A 47 -7.36 -0.28 13.54
N PRO A 48 -7.44 1.05 13.76
CA PRO A 48 -6.52 2.02 13.17
C PRO A 48 -5.04 1.78 13.54
N LYS A 49 -4.75 1.06 14.62
CA LYS A 49 -3.38 0.69 15.00
C LYS A 49 -2.83 -0.44 14.15
N GLU A 50 -3.69 -1.23 13.52
CA GLU A 50 -3.29 -2.35 12.66
C GLU A 50 -3.45 -2.03 11.16
N CYS A 51 -4.28 -1.04 10.82
CA CYS A 51 -4.50 -0.60 9.44
C CYS A 51 -3.40 0.38 8.97
N PHE A 52 -2.19 -0.14 8.75
CA PHE A 52 -1.10 0.63 8.13
C PHE A 52 -0.15 -0.26 7.34
N LEU A 53 0.55 0.35 6.37
CA LEU A 53 1.70 -0.23 5.68
C LEU A 53 2.87 0.75 5.69
N ARG A 54 4.08 0.21 5.58
CA ARG A 54 5.30 1.04 5.43
C ARG A 54 5.64 1.18 3.96
N ALA A 55 6.11 2.34 3.55
CA ALA A 55 6.67 2.56 2.22
C ALA A 55 8.14 3.03 2.30
N GLU A 56 8.92 2.70 1.28
CA GLU A 56 10.22 3.28 0.97
C GLU A 56 10.21 3.94 -0.41
N ASN A 57 11.11 4.89 -0.61
CA ASN A 57 11.23 5.70 -1.83
C ASN A 57 9.94 6.46 -2.22
N PRO A 58 9.37 7.29 -1.33
CA PRO A 58 9.94 7.82 -0.08
C PRO A 58 9.60 7.00 1.17
N ILE A 59 10.33 7.24 2.27
CA ILE A 59 9.99 6.67 3.58
C ILE A 59 8.68 7.32 4.05
N ALA A 60 7.61 6.52 4.10
CA ALA A 60 6.28 7.00 4.48
C ALA A 60 5.49 5.92 5.24
N LEU A 61 4.52 6.37 6.04
CA LEU A 61 3.53 5.52 6.68
C LEU A 61 2.21 5.66 5.92
N ILE A 62 1.77 4.58 5.28
CA ILE A 62 0.56 4.54 4.48
C ILE A 62 -0.60 4.16 5.40
N ARG A 63 -1.51 5.11 5.66
CA ARG A 63 -2.72 4.92 6.49
C ARG A 63 -3.73 6.05 6.27
N GLY A 64 -5.01 5.76 6.47
CA GLY A 64 -6.08 6.76 6.49
C GLY A 64 -6.64 7.13 5.12
N GLU A 65 -7.33 8.26 5.08
CA GLU A 65 -8.08 8.78 3.92
C GLU A 65 -7.23 9.68 3.00
N ALA A 66 -5.90 9.72 3.19
CA ALA A 66 -5.02 10.50 2.35
C ALA A 66 -4.74 9.76 1.04
N ASP A 67 -4.83 10.49 -0.08
CA ASP A 67 -4.54 9.95 -1.41
C ASP A 67 -3.08 9.51 -1.54
N LEU A 68 -2.80 8.48 -2.34
CA LEU A 68 -1.43 7.94 -2.50
C LEU A 68 -0.41 9.01 -2.90
N THR A 69 -0.78 9.89 -3.83
CA THR A 69 0.10 10.98 -4.29
C THR A 69 0.39 12.00 -3.18
N SER A 70 -0.58 12.29 -2.31
CA SER A 70 -0.40 13.19 -1.16
C SER A 70 0.56 12.62 -0.11
N LEU A 71 0.63 11.29 -0.02
CA LEU A 71 1.59 10.55 0.82
C LEU A 71 2.99 10.46 0.17
N GLY A 72 3.15 10.97 -1.04
CA GLY A 72 4.41 10.98 -1.79
C GLY A 72 4.71 9.66 -2.51
N LEU A 73 3.75 8.74 -2.58
CA LEU A 73 3.90 7.53 -3.39
C LEU A 73 4.00 7.90 -4.88
N ARG A 74 4.89 7.19 -5.57
CA ARG A 74 5.20 7.37 -6.97
C ARG A 74 5.55 6.03 -7.60
N ASP A 75 5.75 6.03 -8.92
CA ASP A 75 6.22 4.83 -9.60
C ASP A 75 7.55 4.33 -9.00
N GLY A 76 7.60 3.02 -8.74
CA GLY A 76 8.73 2.36 -8.10
C GLY A 76 8.80 2.53 -6.58
N SER A 77 7.85 3.23 -5.94
CA SER A 77 7.73 3.18 -4.47
C SER A 77 7.51 1.75 -4.01
N VAL A 78 8.15 1.39 -2.90
CA VAL A 78 8.11 0.03 -2.36
C VAL A 78 7.24 0.02 -1.12
N ILE A 79 6.20 -0.80 -1.09
CA ILE A 79 5.31 -0.95 0.07
C ILE A 79 5.57 -2.31 0.71
N PHE A 80 5.74 -2.31 2.03
CA PHE A 80 6.10 -3.48 2.81
C PHE A 80 4.93 -3.92 3.68
N TYR A 81 4.65 -5.22 3.61
CA TYR A 81 3.87 -5.93 4.60
C TYR A 81 4.80 -6.83 5.42
N GLU A 82 4.94 -6.51 6.71
CA GLU A 82 5.93 -7.12 7.63
C GLU A 82 5.28 -7.98 8.74
N LYS A 83 3.94 -8.07 8.79
CA LYS A 83 3.18 -8.72 9.87
C LYS A 83 2.94 -10.23 9.64
#